data_AF-A0A655AQM6-F1
#
_entry.id   AF-A0A655AQM6-F1
#
_cell.length_a   1.000
_cell.length_b   1.000
_cell.length_c   1.000
_cell.angle_alpha   90.00
_cell.angle_beta   90.00
_cell.angle_gamma   90.00
#
_symmetry.space_group_name_H-M   'P 1'
#
loop_
_entity.id
_entity.type
_entity.pdbx_description
1 polymer ?
#
loop_
_entity_poly.entity_id
_entity_poly.type
_entity_poly.pdbx_seq_one_letter_code
_entity_poly.pdbx_strand_id
1 'polypeptide(L)'
;MGYPLPSNGDLTPWAQRGVLLLNRVLTVRPSNPASHRGKGWEAVTECAIRALAARAAPLVAILWGRDASTLKPMLAAGNCVAIESPHPSPLSASRGFFGSRPFSRANELLVGMGAEPIDWRLP
;
A
#
# COMPACT_ATOMS: atom_id res chain seq x y z
N MET A 1 12.71 -10.92 -3.98
CA MET A 1 12.11 -12.19 -3.51
C MET A 1 12.27 -13.32 -4.53
N GLY A 2 12.61 -13.04 -5.80
CA GLY A 2 12.97 -14.10 -6.76
C GLY A 2 11.79 -14.96 -7.22
N TYR A 3 10.56 -14.49 -7.02
CA TYR A 3 9.36 -15.19 -7.48
C TYR A 3 9.25 -15.11 -9.01
N PRO A 4 8.64 -16.14 -9.65
CA PRO A 4 8.34 -16.10 -11.06
C PRO A 4 7.42 -14.92 -11.39
N LEU A 5 7.47 -14.47 -12.64
CA LEU A 5 6.48 -13.53 -13.16
C LEU A 5 5.10 -14.19 -13.11
N PRO A 6 4.07 -13.48 -12.62
CA PRO A 6 2.72 -14.02 -12.60
C PRO A 6 2.16 -14.19 -14.01
N SER A 7 1.23 -15.13 -14.17
CA SER A 7 0.50 -15.37 -15.41
C SER A 7 -0.48 -14.25 -15.77
N ASN A 8 -0.88 -13.44 -14.79
CA ASN A 8 -1.77 -12.29 -14.98
C ASN A 8 -1.52 -11.18 -13.94
N GLY A 9 -2.26 -10.07 -14.06
CA GLY A 9 -2.14 -8.90 -13.18
C GLY A 9 -3.12 -8.87 -11.99
N ASP A 10 -3.81 -9.97 -11.70
CA ASP A 10 -4.80 -10.01 -10.61
C ASP A 10 -4.12 -10.08 -9.24
N LEU A 11 -4.46 -9.12 -8.37
CA LEU A 11 -3.94 -9.01 -7.01
C LEU A 11 -4.94 -9.52 -5.96
N THR A 12 -6.06 -10.12 -6.37
CA THR A 12 -7.03 -10.75 -5.47
C THR A 12 -6.40 -11.71 -4.46
N PRO A 13 -5.38 -12.53 -4.80
CA PRO A 13 -4.71 -13.37 -3.81
C PRO A 13 -4.09 -12.59 -2.65
N TRP A 14 -3.54 -11.40 -2.90
CA TRP A 14 -3.01 -10.55 -1.83
C TRP A 14 -4.13 -10.05 -0.92
N ALA A 15 -5.26 -9.63 -1.50
CA ALA A 15 -6.41 -9.15 -0.74
C ALA A 15 -6.97 -10.24 0.20
N GLN A 16 -7.07 -11.48 -0.28
CA GLN A 16 -7.50 -12.63 0.52
C GLN A 16 -6.53 -12.97 1.66
N ARG A 17 -5.26 -12.55 1.55
CA ARG A 17 -4.21 -12.76 2.55
C ARG A 17 -4.06 -11.57 3.51
N GLY A 18 -5.01 -10.64 3.51
CA GLY A 18 -5.03 -9.51 4.44
C GLY A 18 -4.36 -8.23 3.92
N VAL A 19 -4.01 -8.16 2.64
CA VAL A 19 -3.47 -6.93 2.03
C VAL A 19 -4.61 -6.03 1.56
N LEU A 20 -4.77 -4.87 2.20
CA LEU A 20 -5.73 -3.87 1.71
C LEU A 20 -5.13 -3.07 0.54
N LEU A 21 -5.73 -3.21 -0.64
CA LEU A 21 -5.40 -2.44 -1.85
C LEU A 21 -6.33 -1.22 -1.96
N LEU A 22 -5.97 -0.12 -1.30
CA LEU A 22 -6.82 1.08 -1.21
C LEU A 22 -6.33 2.22 -2.11
N ASN A 23 -7.15 2.62 -3.08
CA ASN A 23 -6.95 3.85 -3.83
C ASN A 23 -7.42 5.07 -3.00
N ARG A 24 -6.75 6.22 -3.16
CA ARG A 24 -7.18 7.50 -2.55
C ARG A 24 -8.48 8.05 -3.14
N VAL A 25 -8.72 7.77 -4.43
CA VAL A 25 -9.93 8.13 -5.17
C VAL A 25 -10.46 6.86 -5.81
N LEU A 26 -11.71 6.50 -5.51
CA LEU A 26 -12.24 5.16 -5.83
C LEU A 26 -12.91 5.06 -7.20
N THR A 27 -13.05 6.17 -7.93
CA THR A 27 -13.64 6.18 -9.26
C THR A 27 -12.89 7.16 -10.17
N VAL A 28 -13.00 6.94 -11.47
CA VAL A 28 -12.40 7.80 -12.50
C VAL A 28 -13.29 7.79 -13.74
N ARG A 29 -13.33 8.88 -14.49
CA ARG A 29 -13.95 8.89 -15.82
C ARG A 29 -13.06 8.16 -16.83
N PRO A 30 -13.65 7.44 -17.81
CA PRO A 30 -12.89 6.82 -18.89
C PRO A 30 -11.93 7.80 -19.55
N SER A 31 -10.68 7.37 -19.74
CA SER A 31 -9.61 8.13 -20.42
C SER A 31 -9.28 9.51 -19.83
N ASN A 32 -9.69 9.80 -18.59
CA ASN A 32 -9.41 11.09 -17.93
C ASN A 32 -8.82 10.89 -16.52
N PRO A 33 -7.49 10.73 -16.41
CA PRO A 33 -6.80 10.51 -15.15
C PRO A 33 -7.12 11.59 -14.12
N ALA A 34 -7.27 11.18 -12.85
CA ALA A 34 -7.57 12.08 -11.72
C ALA A 34 -8.87 12.93 -11.87
N SER A 35 -9.77 12.61 -12.81
CA SER A 35 -11.01 13.36 -13.05
C SER A 35 -11.96 13.48 -11.85
N HIS A 36 -11.88 12.58 -10.88
CA HIS A 36 -12.65 12.64 -9.63
C HIS A 36 -11.83 13.01 -8.40
N ARG A 37 -10.60 13.51 -8.58
CA ARG A 37 -9.81 14.11 -7.49
C ARG A 37 -10.53 15.34 -6.94
N GLY A 38 -10.53 15.48 -5.61
CA GLY A 38 -11.19 16.57 -4.91
C GLY A 38 -12.71 16.52 -4.96
N LYS A 39 -13.30 15.35 -5.27
CA LYS A 39 -14.77 15.16 -5.32
C LYS A 39 -15.34 14.48 -4.06
N GLY A 40 -14.50 14.25 -3.04
CA GLY A 40 -14.94 13.77 -1.73
C GLY A 40 -14.51 12.35 -1.38
N TRP A 41 -13.99 11.58 -2.36
CA TRP A 41 -13.46 10.23 -2.10
C TRP A 41 -12.30 10.24 -1.10
N GLU A 42 -11.51 11.31 -1.10
CA GLU A 42 -10.39 11.46 -0.18
C GLU A 42 -10.85 11.43 1.27
N ALA A 43 -11.95 12.10 1.62
CA ALA A 43 -12.48 12.09 2.98
C ALA A 43 -12.96 10.69 3.42
N VAL A 44 -13.60 9.95 2.50
CA VAL A 44 -14.06 8.58 2.75
C VAL A 44 -12.87 7.64 2.99
N THR A 45 -11.87 7.70 2.13
CA THR A 45 -10.69 6.82 2.24
C THR A 45 -9.82 7.20 3.43
N GLU A 46 -9.73 8.48 3.79
CA GLU A 46 -9.08 8.93 5.02
C GLU A 46 -9.76 8.39 6.27
N CYS A 47 -11.09 8.37 6.30
CA CYS A 47 -11.84 7.78 7.40
C CYS A 47 -11.49 6.29 7.57
N ALA A 48 -11.46 5.54 6.47
CA ALA A 48 -11.06 4.13 6.48
C ALA A 48 -9.62 3.94 7.00
N ILE A 49 -8.67 4.79 6.57
CA ILE A 49 -7.28 4.74 7.03
C ILE A 49 -7.18 5.03 8.53
N ARG A 50 -7.89 6.05 9.04
CA ARG A 50 -7.92 6.36 10.48
C ARG A 50 -8.49 5.20 11.29
N ALA A 51 -9.59 4.60 10.81
CA ALA A 51 -10.19 3.45 11.47
C ALA A 51 -9.22 2.26 11.51
N LEU A 52 -8.45 2.01 10.44
CA LEU A 52 -7.44 0.96 10.41
C LEU A 52 -6.28 1.24 11.37
N ALA A 53 -5.76 2.47 11.36
CA ALA A 53 -4.67 2.88 12.25
C ALA A 53 -5.08 2.80 13.73
N ALA A 54 -6.34 3.06 14.07
CA ALA A 54 -6.83 2.99 15.45
C ALA A 54 -7.01 1.55 15.97
N ARG A 55 -6.86 0.52 15.14
CA ARG A 55 -7.02 -0.88 15.57
C ARG A 55 -5.84 -1.33 16.42
N ALA A 56 -6.11 -2.09 17.47
CA ALA A 56 -5.09 -2.80 18.25
C ALA A 56 -4.66 -4.11 17.55
N ALA A 57 -4.15 -4.02 16.32
CA ALA A 57 -3.65 -5.15 15.56
C ALA A 57 -2.40 -4.75 14.76
N PRO A 58 -1.44 -5.67 14.54
CA PRO A 58 -0.28 -5.42 13.70
C PRO A 58 -0.67 -4.89 12.33
N LEU A 59 -0.08 -3.75 11.93
CA LEU A 59 -0.36 -3.09 10.67
C LEU A 59 0.91 -2.47 10.10
N VAL A 60 1.23 -2.87 8.87
CA VAL A 60 2.30 -2.27 8.07
C VAL A 60 1.70 -1.59 6.87
N ALA A 61 2.03 -0.31 6.67
CA ALA A 61 1.63 0.45 5.49
C ALA A 61 2.77 0.51 4.48
N ILE A 62 2.47 0.30 3.20
CA ILE A 62 3.43 0.52 2.11
C ILE A 62 2.98 1.76 1.33
N LEU A 63 3.79 2.81 1.36
CA LEU A 63 3.47 4.11 0.76
C LEU A 63 4.43 4.38 -0.40
N TRP A 64 3.91 4.29 -1.62
CA TRP A 64 4.69 4.53 -2.84
C TRP A 64 4.43 5.91 -3.43
N GLY A 65 5.48 6.74 -3.46
CA GLY A 65 5.42 8.09 -4.01
C GLY A 65 4.85 9.15 -3.07
N ARG A 66 4.93 10.41 -3.52
CA ARG A 66 4.66 11.58 -2.68
C ARG A 66 3.22 11.63 -2.16
N ASP A 67 2.24 11.37 -3.03
CA ASP A 67 0.82 11.41 -2.66
C ASP A 67 0.51 10.39 -1.54
N ALA A 68 1.10 9.19 -1.60
CA ALA A 68 0.94 8.18 -0.54
C ALA A 68 1.64 8.57 0.76
N SER A 69 2.86 9.16 0.69
CA SER A 69 3.59 9.63 1.88
C SER A 69 2.82 10.67 2.70
N THR A 70 1.89 11.43 2.10
CA THR A 70 1.04 12.38 2.84
C THR A 70 0.17 11.71 3.91
N LEU A 71 -0.09 10.40 3.81
CA LEU A 71 -0.88 9.64 4.78
C LEU A 71 -0.11 9.24 6.03
N LYS A 72 1.23 9.37 6.02
CA LYS A 72 2.10 8.95 7.13
C LYS A 72 1.71 9.53 8.49
N PRO A 73 1.39 10.84 8.64
CA PRO A 73 0.98 11.37 9.95
C PRO A 73 -0.28 10.70 10.51
N MET A 74 -1.21 10.27 9.64
CA MET A 74 -2.43 9.60 10.05
C MET A 74 -2.18 8.17 10.53
N LEU A 75 -1.19 7.49 9.93
CA LEU A 75 -0.79 6.13 10.29
C LEU A 75 0.04 6.10 11.58
N ALA A 76 0.91 7.10 11.76
CA ALA A 76 1.78 7.20 12.94
C ALA A 76 0.99 7.35 14.25
N ALA A 77 -0.19 7.97 14.20
CA ALA A 77 -1.10 8.08 15.35
C ALA A 77 -1.60 6.70 15.86
N GLY A 78 -1.47 5.64 15.06
CA GLY A 78 -2.02 4.31 15.32
C GLY A 78 -0.99 3.22 15.56
N ASN A 79 0.26 3.55 15.91
CA ASN A 79 1.38 2.60 16.00
C ASN A 79 1.66 1.80 14.71
N CYS A 80 1.15 2.27 13.56
CA CYS A 80 1.41 1.65 12.27
C CYS A 80 2.80 2.02 11.76
N VAL A 81 3.56 1.03 11.30
CA VAL A 81 4.87 1.25 10.67
C VAL A 81 4.69 1.43 9.17
N ALA A 82 5.19 2.53 8.63
CA ALA A 82 5.15 2.84 7.21
C ALA A 82 6.49 2.54 6.51
N ILE A 83 6.43 1.78 5.42
CA ILE A 83 7.52 1.60 4.46
C ILE A 83 7.30 2.57 3.30
N GLU A 84 8.21 3.52 3.14
CA GLU A 84 8.16 4.50 2.05
C GLU A 84 9.18 4.18 0.96
N SER A 85 8.77 4.35 -0.30
CA SER A 85 9.71 4.35 -1.43
C SER A 85 9.15 5.16 -2.61
N PRO A 86 9.99 5.53 -3.60
CA PRO A 86 9.52 6.16 -4.84
C PRO A 86 8.46 5.32 -5.54
N HIS A 87 7.62 5.97 -6.35
CA HIS A 87 6.54 5.28 -7.06
C HIS A 87 7.09 4.25 -8.07
N PRO A 88 6.46 3.07 -8.23
CA PRO A 88 6.91 2.01 -9.15
C PRO A 88 6.82 2.37 -10.64
N SER A 89 6.19 3.51 -10.99
CA SER A 89 6.12 3.98 -12.39
C SER A 89 7.52 4.09 -13.01
N PRO A 90 7.70 3.74 -14.30
CA PRO A 90 9.00 3.85 -14.99
C PRO A 90 9.67 5.21 -14.84
N LEU A 91 8.89 6.29 -14.71
CA LEU A 91 9.38 7.66 -14.55
C LEU A 91 10.15 7.90 -13.23
N SER A 92 9.92 7.07 -12.21
CA SER A 92 10.51 7.21 -10.87
C SER A 92 11.15 5.94 -10.32
N ALA A 93 10.93 4.78 -10.95
CA ALA A 93 11.37 3.49 -10.41
C ALA A 93 12.90 3.38 -10.24
N SER A 94 13.66 3.94 -11.20
CA SER A 94 15.12 3.99 -11.16
C SER A 94 15.68 4.88 -10.05
N ARG A 95 14.86 5.76 -9.46
CA ARG A 95 15.27 6.70 -8.40
C ARG A 95 15.19 6.10 -6.99
N GLY A 96 14.99 4.79 -6.87
CA GLY A 96 15.05 4.09 -5.58
C GLY A 96 13.88 3.14 -5.28
N PHE A 97 12.96 2.89 -6.23
CA PHE A 97 12.00 1.80 -6.06
C PHE A 97 12.72 0.45 -6.13
N PHE A 98 13.57 0.25 -7.14
CA PHE A 98 14.44 -0.91 -7.21
C PHE A 98 15.44 -0.90 -6.04
N GLY A 99 15.50 -2.00 -5.29
CA GLY A 99 16.30 -2.12 -4.06
C GLY A 99 15.58 -1.73 -2.77
N SER A 100 14.40 -1.08 -2.82
CA SER A 100 13.65 -0.70 -1.60
C SER A 100 13.07 -1.89 -0.82
N ARG A 101 12.99 -3.07 -1.47
CA ARG A 101 12.55 -4.36 -0.92
C ARG A 101 11.29 -4.26 -0.03
N PRO A 102 10.20 -3.62 -0.50
CA PRO A 102 9.07 -3.28 0.37
C PRO A 102 8.36 -4.52 0.92
N PHE A 103 8.25 -5.59 0.12
CA PHE A 103 7.54 -6.81 0.51
C PHE A 103 8.27 -7.63 1.58
N SER A 104 9.60 -7.82 1.45
CA SER A 104 10.35 -8.57 2.47
C SER A 104 10.42 -7.78 3.77
N ARG A 105 10.61 -6.46 3.69
CA ARG A 105 10.57 -5.57 4.87
C ARG A 105 9.19 -5.58 5.54
N ALA A 106 8.11 -5.65 4.76
CA ALA A 106 6.76 -5.76 5.33
C ALA A 106 6.60 -7.05 6.13
N ASN A 107 7.07 -8.18 5.60
CA ASN A 107 7.07 -9.45 6.32
C ASN A 107 7.95 -9.41 7.58
N GLU A 108 9.16 -8.84 7.50
CA GLU A 108 10.05 -8.67 8.67
C GLU A 108 9.38 -7.85 9.78
N LEU A 109 8.71 -6.75 9.43
CA LEU A 109 7.98 -5.91 10.38
C LEU A 109 6.77 -6.62 10.98
N LEU A 110 5.97 -7.33 10.16
CA LEU A 110 4.81 -8.09 10.65
C LEU A 110 5.25 -9.17 11.64
N VAL A 111 6.29 -9.94 11.30
CA VAL A 111 6.87 -10.96 12.19
C VAL A 111 7.40 -10.32 13.48
N GLY A 112 8.08 -9.18 13.38
CA GLY A 112 8.53 -8.42 14.55
C GLY A 112 7.40 -7.90 15.45
N MET A 113 6.19 -7.75 14.92
CA MET A 113 4.97 -7.41 15.66
C MET A 113 4.18 -8.65 16.14
N GLY A 114 4.68 -9.87 15.89
CA GLY A 114 4.00 -11.12 16.24
C GLY A 114 2.88 -11.53 15.28
N ALA A 115 2.85 -10.99 14.05
CA ALA A 115 1.93 -11.39 13.00
C ALA A 115 2.59 -12.35 12.00
N GLU A 116 1.76 -13.15 11.34
CA GLU A 116 2.21 -14.01 10.24
C GLU A 116 2.65 -13.17 9.03
N PRO A 117 3.72 -13.58 8.32
CA PRO A 117 4.14 -12.92 7.09
C PRO A 117 3.12 -13.14 5.96
N ILE A 118 3.11 -12.22 5.00
CA ILE A 118 2.25 -12.33 3.82
C ILE A 118 2.94 -13.20 2.76
N ASP A 119 2.20 -14.14 2.19
CA ASP A 119 2.59 -14.79 0.94
C ASP A 119 2.32 -13.84 -0.23
N TRP A 120 3.39 -13.34 -0.85
CA TRP A 120 3.33 -12.40 -1.96
C TRP A 120 3.30 -13.09 -3.34
N ARG A 121 3.31 -14.43 -3.41
CA ARG A 121 3.27 -15.15 -4.70
C ARG A 121 1.92 -14.94 -5.39
N LEU A 122 1.96 -14.73 -6.70
CA LEU A 122 0.81 -14.63 -7.57
C LEU A 122 0.82 -15.80 -8.57
N PRO A 123 -0.35 -16.24 -9.06
CA PRO A 123 -0.45 -17.30 -10.07
C PRO A 123 0.14 -16.87 -11.41
#